data_AF-X1BVM5-F1
#
_entry.id   AF-X1BVM5-F1
#
_cell.length_a   1.000
_cell.length_b   1.000
_cell.length_c   1.000
_cell.angle_alpha   90.00
_cell.angle_beta   90.00
_cell.angle_gamma   90.00
#
_symmetry.space_group_name_H-M   'P 1'
#
loop_
_entity.id
_entity.type
_entity.pdbx_description
1 polymer ?
#
loop_
_entity_poly.entity_id
_entity_poly.type
_entity_poly.pdbx_seq_one_letter_code
_entity_poly.pdbx_strand_id
1 'polypeptide(L)' 'MIKEKFFTLRWNNILTLGLGLIMLIYVYFVLSTSVLSDVAAFIGLVLLGAIY' A
#
# COMPACT_ATOMS: atom_id res chain seq x y z
N MET A 1 -22.94 -12.52 15.52
CA MET A 1 -23.32 -11.21 14.92
C MET A 1 -22.45 -10.03 15.36
N ILE A 2 -22.60 -9.44 16.57
CA ILE A 2 -21.82 -8.23 16.95
C ILE A 2 -20.31 -8.51 17.05
N LYS A 3 -19.93 -9.63 17.67
CA LYS A 3 -18.50 -10.01 17.84
C LYS A 3 -17.80 -10.29 16.50
N GLU A 4 -18.47 -10.97 15.57
CA GLU A 4 -17.92 -11.25 14.24
C GLU A 4 -17.74 -9.96 13.44
N LYS A 5 -18.72 -9.05 13.47
CA LYS A 5 -18.63 -7.74 12.82
C LYS A 5 -17.49 -6.88 13.39
N PHE A 6 -17.25 -6.96 14.70
CA PHE A 6 -16.12 -6.27 15.33
C PHE A 6 -14.77 -6.85 14.91
N PHE A 7 -14.67 -8.18 14.79
CA PHE A 7 -13.47 -8.83 14.31
C PHE A 7 -13.19 -8.51 12.84
N THR A 8 -14.19 -8.55 11.96
CA THR A 8 -14.01 -8.20 10.54
C THR A 8 -13.60 -6.75 10.36
N LEU A 9 -14.14 -5.81 11.14
CA LEU A 9 -13.71 -4.40 11.14
C LEU A 9 -12.24 -4.24 11.55
N ARG A 10 -11.79 -4.94 12.60
CA ARG A 10 -10.38 -4.89 13.03
C ARG A 10 -9.44 -5.48 11.98
N TRP A 11 -9.83 -6.59 11.35
CA TRP A 11 -9.06 -7.20 10.28
C TRP A 11 -9.00 -6.30 9.04
N ASN A 12 -10.09 -5.64 8.68
CA ASN A 12 -10.09 -4.69 7.58
C ASN A 12 -9.14 -3.53 7.85
N ASN A 13 -9.16 -2.97 9.06
CA ASN A 13 -8.22 -1.90 9.44
C ASN A 13 -6.76 -2.36 9.41
N ILE A 14 -6.45 -3.57 9.89
CA ILE A 14 -5.09 -4.10 9.86
C ILE A 14 -4.63 -4.33 8.42
N LEU A 15 -5.50 -4.87 7.56
CA LEU A 15 -5.19 -5.10 6.15
C LEU A 15 -4.98 -3.78 5.40
N THR A 16 -5.86 -2.81 5.58
CA THR A 16 -5.71 -1.47 4.98
C THR A 16 -4.42 -0.80 5.46
N LEU A 17 -4.11 -0.88 6.75
CA LEU A 17 -2.91 -0.27 7.32
C LEU A 17 -1.63 -0.99 6.86
N GLY A 18 -1.65 -2.32 6.76
CA GLY A 18 -0.53 -3.10 6.23
C GLY A 18 -0.26 -2.82 4.75
N LEU A 19 -1.30 -2.85 3.91
CA LEU A 19 -1.20 -2.55 2.49
C LEU A 19 -0.77 -1.08 2.25
N GLY A 20 -1.34 -0.15 3.01
CA GLY A 20 -0.99 1.27 2.94
C GLY A 20 0.46 1.55 3.35
N LEU A 21 0.97 0.87 4.38
CA LEU A 21 2.37 0.98 4.79
C LEU A 21 3.33 0.45 3.72
N ILE A 22 3.03 -0.69 3.11
CA ILE A 22 3.84 -1.25 2.02
C ILE A 22 3.89 -0.27 0.83
N MET A 23 2.75 0.31 0.46
CA MET A 23 2.68 1.32 -0.59
C MET A 23 3.53 2.56 -0.23
N LEU A 24 3.41 3.07 1.00
CA LEU A 24 4.20 4.22 1.47
C LEU A 24 5.71 3.96 1.40
N ILE A 25 6.16 2.76 1.78
CA ILE A 25 7.58 2.37 1.68
C ILE A 25 8.04 2.42 0.23
N TYR A 26 7.25 1.86 -0.70
CA TYR A 26 7.59 1.88 -2.11
C TYR A 26 7.68 3.31 -2.68
N VAL A 27 6.68 4.14 -2.37
CA VAL A 27 6.66 5.57 -2.77
C VAL A 27 7.91 6.29 -2.24
N TYR A 28 8.24 6.07 -0.96
CA TYR A 28 9.43 6.65 -0.35
C TYR A 28 10.71 6.24 -1.09
N PHE A 29 10.87 4.96 -1.42
CA PHE A 29 12.03 4.48 -2.19
C PHE A 29 12.11 5.09 -3.59
N VAL A 30 10.99 5.14 -4.30
CA VAL A 30 10.91 5.72 -5.64
C VAL A 30 11.29 7.20 -5.63
N LEU A 31 10.82 7.96 -4.63
CA LEU A 31 11.07 9.41 -4.57
C LEU A 31 12.44 9.77 -3.99
N SER A 32 13.03 8.90 -3.17
CA SER A 32 14.26 9.21 -2.41
C SER A 32 15.51 8.56 -2.99
N THR A 33 15.38 7.63 -3.95
CA THR A 33 16.51 6.87 -4.49
C THR A 33 16.50 6.84 -6.01
N SER A 34 17.68 6.81 -6.62
CA SER A 34 17.85 6.65 -8.06
C SER A 34 18.02 5.18 -8.49
N VAL A 35 17.55 4.23 -7.66
CA VAL A 35 17.76 2.79 -7.89
C VAL A 35 16.87 2.28 -9.04
N LEU A 36 15.68 2.87 -9.18
CA LEU A 36 14.73 2.55 -10.24
C LEU A 36 14.82 3.59 -11.35
N SER A 37 14.62 3.16 -12.60
CA SER A 37 14.44 4.08 -13.71
C SER A 37 13.10 4.81 -13.59
N ASP A 38 13.04 6.06 -14.07
CA ASP A 38 11.83 6.90 -13.97
C ASP A 38 10.58 6.21 -14.54
N VAL A 39 10.74 5.47 -15.64
CA VAL A 39 9.65 4.72 -16.29
C VAL A 39 9.17 3.56 -15.41
N ALA A 40 10.08 2.77 -14.84
CA ALA A 40 9.73 1.63 -13.99
C ALA A 40 9.09 2.11 -12.68
N ALA A 41 9.65 3.15 -12.08
CA ALA A 41 9.10 3.85 -10.91
C ALA A 41 7.67 4.35 -11.16
N PHE A 42 7.45 5.03 -12.29
CA PHE A 42 6.13 5.54 -12.66
C PHE A 42 5.11 4.41 -12.83
N ILE A 43 5.45 3.35 -13.55
CA ILE A 43 4.55 2.19 -13.73
C ILE A 43 4.21 1.56 -12.37
N GLY A 44 5.21 1.37 -11.50
CA GLY A 44 4.98 0.80 -10.17
C GLY A 44 4.08 1.67 -9.29
N LEU A 45 4.25 3.00 -9.33
CA LEU A 45 3.36 3.93 -8.62
C LEU A 45 1.92 3.86 -9.12
N VAL A 46 1.72 3.81 -10.44
CA VAL A 46 0.40 3.70 -11.06
C VAL A 46 -0.28 2.38 -10.68
N LEU A 47 0.45 1.26 -10.72
CA LEU A 47 -0.09 -0.05 -10.37
C LEU A 47 -0.45 -0.16 -8.89
N LEU A 48 0.43 0.28 -7.99
CA LEU A 48 0.13 0.27 -6.57
C LEU A 48 -1.03 1.19 -6.21
N GLY A 49 -1.11 2.37 -6.85
CA GLY A 49 -2.24 3.28 -6.68
C GLY A 49 -3.57 2.78 -7.24
N ALA A 50 -3.54 1.89 -8.23
CA ALA A 50 -4.76 1.26 -8.77
C ALA A 50 -5.25 0.06 -7.94
N ILE A 51 -4.35 -0.57 -7.17
CA ILE A 51 -4.64 -1.74 -6.33
C ILE A 51 -5.16 -1.33 -4.94
N TYR A 52 -4.69 -0.19 -4.43
CA TYR A 52 -5.16 0.40 -3.15
C TYR A 52 -6.47 1.16 -3.33
#